data_AF-A0AAV6MJ02-F1
#
_entry.id   AF-A0AAV6MJ02-F1
#
_cell.length_a   1.000
_cell.length_b   1.000
_cell.length_c   1.000
_cell.angle_alpha   90.00
_cell.angle_beta   90.00
_cell.angle_gamma   90.00
#
_symmetry.space_group_name_H-M   'P 1'
#
loop_
_entity.id
_entity.type
_entity.pdbx_description
1 polymer ?
#
loop_
_entity_poly.entity_id
_entity_poly.type
_entity_poly.pdbx_seq_one_letter_code
_entity_poly.pdbx_strand_id
1 'polypeptide(L)'
;MSSEPVNVNVFKELARNALPKVYYDYYAGGAEDEHTLRENIQAFHRITIRPRVLVDVSQIDMSTTILGYPISAPILVAPTAAHKLAIPEGELATARAAAAANTIMVLIFCLTLPPVQWRKLPLAAMLSVSFNYMMIGFPVKNLEGLMSIDVKSDHGSKLEAYYNEMFDASIRWEDIMWLRSITSLPILIKGILTHEDATRAVEAGVDGIIVSNHGARQLDFAPATVSVLEEAAPSSLGQNYNIKGKMSSEPVNVNDFKELARLKLPKMYYDFYAGGAEDEHTLRENIQAFCRIMIRPRVLVDVSQIDMSTTILGHRISAPILVAPTAAHKLAFHEGEQATARAAAAAKTIMILSYSSTCSIEEVASSCNAVRFFQLYIFKRRDISALLVQRAERFGYKAIVLTADTPRLGRREADIKNKMIAPPVKNLEGLISIDVNSDQGSKLETYANEMLDASLRWEDIMWLRSITSLPILIKGILTHEDATKAVEAGVDGIIVSNHGARQLDFAPATISVLEEVVHAVKGKIPVLLDGGVRRGTDVFKALALGAQAVLIGRPVLFGLAAKGEGGVRTVLEMLKNELEISMALSGCPCIKDITRSHVRTPYDKLPSML
;
A
#
# COMPACT_ATOMS: atom_id res chain seq x y z
N MET A 1 46.52 -3.85 -0.44
CA MET A 1 46.42 -5.33 -0.39
C MET A 1 44.99 -5.68 -0.76
N SER A 2 44.74 -6.15 -1.99
CA SER A 2 43.43 -6.67 -2.37
C SER A 2 43.25 -8.03 -1.70
N SER A 3 42.63 -8.06 -0.53
CA SER A 3 42.17 -9.33 0.04
C SER A 3 41.10 -9.88 -0.88
N GLU A 4 41.26 -11.10 -1.36
CA GLU A 4 40.19 -11.81 -2.07
C GLU A 4 38.88 -11.73 -1.27
N PRO A 5 37.72 -11.56 -1.92
CA PRO A 5 36.44 -11.51 -1.23
C PRO A 5 36.22 -12.78 -0.39
N VAL A 6 36.21 -12.64 0.93
CA VAL A 6 36.07 -13.78 1.87
C VAL A 6 34.63 -14.20 2.11
N ASN A 7 33.64 -13.41 1.66
CA ASN A 7 32.21 -13.77 1.72
C ASN A 7 31.40 -13.02 0.64
N VAL A 8 30.16 -13.45 0.43
CA VAL A 8 29.26 -12.88 -0.58
C VAL A 8 28.88 -11.41 -0.35
N ASN A 9 28.92 -10.92 0.90
CA ASN A 9 28.60 -9.52 1.20
C ASN A 9 29.70 -8.56 0.71
N VAL A 10 30.95 -9.01 0.63
CA VAL A 10 32.05 -8.20 0.07
C VAL A 10 31.77 -7.87 -1.40
N PHE A 11 31.20 -8.81 -2.18
CA PHE A 11 30.81 -8.54 -3.57
C PHE A 11 29.73 -7.45 -3.68
N LYS A 12 28.85 -7.31 -2.67
CA LYS A 12 27.83 -6.24 -2.64
C LYS A 12 28.46 -4.86 -2.50
N GLU A 13 29.53 -4.73 -1.73
CA GLU A 13 30.27 -3.47 -1.57
C GLU A 13 31.13 -3.17 -2.80
N LEU A 14 31.81 -4.18 -3.35
CA LEU A 14 32.56 -4.06 -4.59
C LEU A 14 31.66 -3.62 -5.76
N ALA A 15 30.48 -4.24 -5.91
CA ALA A 15 29.51 -3.86 -6.93
C ALA A 15 28.99 -2.42 -6.74
N ARG A 16 28.80 -1.97 -5.50
CA ARG A 16 28.39 -0.58 -5.21
C ARG A 16 29.42 0.44 -5.68
N ASN A 17 30.70 0.09 -5.57
CA ASN A 17 31.80 0.95 -5.97
C ASN A 17 32.10 0.87 -7.48
N ALA A 18 31.83 -0.29 -8.09
CA ALA A 18 32.14 -0.55 -9.50
C ALA A 18 31.04 -0.08 -10.47
N LEU A 19 29.78 -0.04 -10.04
CA LEU A 19 28.65 0.25 -10.93
C LEU A 19 28.14 1.69 -10.77
N PRO A 20 27.62 2.31 -11.86
CA PRO A 20 26.79 3.50 -11.74
C PRO A 20 25.65 3.26 -10.75
N LYS A 21 25.34 4.25 -9.91
CA LYS A 21 24.34 4.12 -8.83
C LYS A 21 23.00 3.55 -9.32
N VAL A 22 22.52 4.02 -10.47
CA VAL A 22 21.25 3.56 -11.06
C VAL A 22 21.27 2.05 -11.40
N TYR A 23 22.40 1.50 -11.85
CA TYR A 23 22.52 0.08 -12.14
C TYR A 23 22.68 -0.74 -10.86
N TYR A 24 23.42 -0.22 -9.88
CA TYR A 24 23.51 -0.86 -8.57
C TYR A 24 22.14 -0.93 -7.88
N ASP A 25 21.39 0.16 -7.87
CA ASP A 25 20.05 0.24 -7.27
C ASP A 25 19.08 -0.73 -7.97
N TYR A 26 19.19 -0.89 -9.30
CA TYR A 26 18.43 -1.89 -10.05
C TYR A 26 18.71 -3.33 -9.60
N TYR A 27 19.88 -3.65 -9.05
CA TYR A 27 20.15 -4.98 -8.51
C TYR A 27 19.80 -5.08 -7.03
N ALA A 28 20.10 -4.03 -6.26
CA ALA A 28 20.03 -4.06 -4.80
C ALA A 28 18.65 -3.72 -4.21
N GLY A 29 17.78 -3.02 -4.95
CA GLY A 29 16.50 -2.52 -4.45
C GLY A 29 15.35 -3.53 -4.41
N GLY A 30 14.26 -3.16 -3.76
CA GLY A 30 12.99 -3.90 -3.71
C GLY A 30 11.80 -3.07 -4.19
N ALA A 31 10.60 -3.63 -4.10
CA ALA A 31 9.34 -2.94 -4.35
C ALA A 31 9.02 -1.97 -3.19
N GLU A 32 8.39 -0.84 -3.54
CA GLU A 32 7.87 0.17 -2.61
C GLU A 32 8.84 0.58 -1.49
N ASP A 33 8.54 0.23 -0.24
CA ASP A 33 9.31 0.59 0.95
C ASP A 33 10.31 -0.51 1.35
N GLU A 34 10.49 -1.52 0.50
CA GLU A 34 11.41 -2.64 0.62
C GLU A 34 11.21 -3.46 1.91
N HIS A 35 9.98 -3.55 2.42
CA HIS A 35 9.69 -4.35 3.60
C HIS A 35 9.94 -5.84 3.36
N THR A 36 9.42 -6.39 2.26
CA THR A 36 9.63 -7.78 1.84
C THR A 36 11.12 -8.08 1.68
N LEU A 37 11.92 -7.12 1.18
CA LEU A 37 13.36 -7.30 0.98
C LEU A 37 14.09 -7.49 2.33
N ARG A 38 13.77 -6.64 3.31
CA ARG A 38 14.32 -6.76 4.67
C ARG A 38 13.85 -8.05 5.34
N GLU A 39 12.57 -8.37 5.21
CA GLU A 39 11.96 -9.55 5.82
C GLU A 39 12.54 -10.86 5.26
N ASN A 40 12.85 -10.91 3.95
CA ASN A 40 13.53 -12.05 3.32
C ASN A 40 14.87 -12.38 4.00
N ILE A 41 15.64 -11.36 4.38
CA ILE A 41 16.94 -11.54 5.05
C ILE A 41 16.72 -11.90 6.52
N GLN A 42 15.84 -11.16 7.21
CA GLN A 42 15.57 -11.36 8.63
C GLN A 42 14.98 -12.73 8.93
N ALA A 43 14.22 -13.32 8.00
CA ALA A 43 13.65 -14.65 8.17
C ALA A 43 14.70 -15.74 8.43
N PHE A 44 15.84 -15.70 7.72
CA PHE A 44 16.93 -16.65 7.96
C PHE A 44 17.55 -16.51 9.36
N HIS A 45 17.51 -15.31 9.95
CA HIS A 45 18.05 -15.07 11.30
C HIS A 45 17.16 -15.67 12.40
N ARG A 46 15.93 -16.08 12.07
CA ARG A 46 15.02 -16.77 12.99
C ARG A 46 15.22 -18.28 13.02
N ILE A 47 15.95 -18.83 12.04
CA ILE A 47 16.26 -20.25 11.95
C ILE A 47 17.52 -20.56 12.75
N THR A 48 17.43 -21.51 13.68
CA THR A 48 18.60 -22.02 14.40
C THR A 48 18.94 -23.44 13.94
N ILE A 49 20.20 -23.69 13.58
CA ILE A 49 20.68 -25.03 13.28
C ILE A 49 20.98 -25.74 14.61
N ARG A 50 20.36 -26.90 14.85
CA ARG A 50 20.68 -27.78 15.98
C ARG A 50 21.74 -28.81 15.57
N PRO A 51 23.02 -28.64 15.93
CA PRO A 51 24.06 -29.59 15.53
C PRO A 51 23.87 -30.93 16.26
N ARG A 52 24.23 -32.02 15.58
CA ARG A 52 24.43 -33.34 16.21
C ARG A 52 25.89 -33.48 16.61
N VAL A 53 26.15 -34.09 17.78
CA VAL A 53 27.52 -34.31 18.30
C VAL A 53 28.05 -35.69 17.87
N LEU A 54 29.38 -35.80 17.70
CA LEU A 54 30.09 -37.04 17.36
C LEU A 54 29.65 -37.71 16.03
N VAL A 55 29.27 -36.91 15.03
CA VAL A 55 29.04 -37.40 13.66
C VAL A 55 30.38 -37.36 12.91
N ASP A 56 30.75 -38.46 12.27
CA ASP A 56 31.92 -38.49 11.38
C ASP A 56 31.64 -37.60 10.14
N VAL A 57 32.39 -36.51 10.06
CA VAL A 57 32.34 -35.53 8.95
C VAL A 57 33.66 -35.52 8.17
N SER A 58 34.48 -36.57 8.30
CA SER A 58 35.72 -36.71 7.54
C SER A 58 35.51 -36.81 6.03
N GLN A 59 34.29 -37.18 5.61
CA GLN A 59 33.81 -37.14 4.23
C GLN A 59 32.49 -36.37 4.18
N ILE A 60 32.42 -35.29 3.39
CA ILE A 60 31.21 -34.48 3.19
C ILE A 60 30.85 -34.54 1.72
N ASP A 61 29.67 -35.06 1.42
CA ASP A 61 29.07 -35.01 0.08
C ASP A 61 27.98 -33.94 0.06
N MET A 62 28.20 -32.89 -0.73
CA MET A 62 27.22 -31.81 -0.94
C MET A 62 26.38 -32.04 -2.19
N SER A 63 26.70 -33.06 -3.00
CA SER A 63 26.05 -33.28 -4.28
C SER A 63 24.60 -33.69 -4.11
N THR A 64 23.77 -33.32 -5.08
CA THR A 64 22.35 -33.71 -5.13
C THR A 64 21.86 -33.74 -6.56
N THR A 65 20.60 -34.12 -6.75
CA THR A 65 19.94 -34.10 -8.06
C THR A 65 18.71 -33.19 -8.03
N ILE A 66 18.58 -32.32 -9.03
CA ILE A 66 17.38 -31.51 -9.26
C ILE A 66 16.82 -31.88 -10.63
N LEU A 67 15.57 -32.36 -10.68
CA LEU A 67 14.92 -32.83 -11.91
C LEU A 67 15.77 -33.87 -12.69
N GLY A 68 16.46 -34.76 -11.97
CA GLY A 68 17.35 -35.76 -12.55
C GLY A 68 18.74 -35.27 -12.97
N TYR A 69 19.03 -33.97 -12.82
CA TYR A 69 20.36 -33.41 -13.11
C TYR A 69 21.24 -33.36 -11.87
N PRO A 70 22.44 -33.96 -11.90
CA PRO A 70 23.38 -33.89 -10.78
C PRO A 70 23.99 -32.49 -10.67
N ILE A 71 24.08 -31.97 -9.45
CA ILE A 71 24.73 -30.70 -9.11
C ILE A 71 25.70 -30.90 -7.93
N SER A 72 26.75 -30.07 -7.88
CA SER A 72 27.82 -30.18 -6.86
C SER A 72 27.39 -29.80 -5.44
N ALA A 73 26.36 -28.96 -5.33
CA ALA A 73 25.79 -28.45 -4.08
C ALA A 73 24.31 -28.08 -4.31
N PRO A 74 23.44 -28.08 -3.28
CA PRO A 74 22.05 -27.65 -3.38
C PRO A 74 21.89 -26.13 -3.50
N ILE A 75 22.67 -25.50 -4.39
CA ILE A 75 22.75 -24.06 -4.62
C ILE A 75 22.56 -23.84 -6.10
N LEU A 76 21.48 -23.18 -6.50
CA LEU A 76 21.19 -22.83 -7.90
C LEU A 76 21.32 -21.32 -8.10
N VAL A 77 21.66 -20.88 -9.31
CA VAL A 77 21.62 -19.45 -9.64
C VAL A 77 20.20 -19.06 -10.00
N ALA A 78 19.57 -18.28 -9.12
CA ALA A 78 18.21 -17.78 -9.30
C ALA A 78 18.08 -16.91 -10.57
N PRO A 79 16.89 -16.87 -11.19
CA PRO A 79 16.66 -16.05 -12.37
C PRO A 79 16.83 -14.57 -12.05
N THR A 80 17.78 -13.96 -12.72
CA THR A 80 18.11 -12.53 -12.64
C THR A 80 18.37 -12.03 -14.06
N ALA A 81 17.86 -10.83 -14.38
CA ALA A 81 17.91 -10.27 -15.73
C ALA A 81 18.84 -9.06 -15.80
N ALA A 82 19.09 -8.59 -17.02
CA ALA A 82 19.81 -7.37 -17.33
C ALA A 82 21.27 -7.38 -16.85
N HIS A 83 21.93 -8.55 -16.86
CA HIS A 83 23.32 -8.70 -16.40
C HIS A 83 24.29 -7.82 -17.20
N LYS A 84 23.90 -7.41 -18.42
CA LYS A 84 24.62 -6.44 -19.25
C LYS A 84 24.81 -5.07 -18.60
N LEU A 85 23.97 -4.71 -17.62
CA LEU A 85 24.16 -3.49 -16.83
C LEU A 85 25.38 -3.60 -15.88
N ALA A 86 25.79 -4.83 -15.54
CA ALA A 86 26.96 -5.09 -14.69
C ALA A 86 28.23 -5.37 -15.50
N ILE A 87 28.12 -6.15 -16.58
CA ILE A 87 29.25 -6.59 -17.39
C ILE A 87 28.83 -6.80 -18.86
N PRO A 88 29.64 -6.42 -19.88
CA PRO A 88 29.24 -6.52 -21.29
C PRO A 88 28.76 -7.90 -21.74
N GLU A 89 29.35 -8.96 -21.22
CA GLU A 89 29.01 -10.36 -21.50
C GLU A 89 27.64 -10.77 -20.97
N GLY A 90 27.07 -9.99 -20.03
CA GLY A 90 25.75 -10.21 -19.45
C GLY A 90 25.56 -11.62 -18.89
N GLU A 91 24.42 -12.22 -19.22
CA GLU A 91 23.95 -13.50 -18.69
C GLU A 91 24.90 -14.65 -19.04
N LEU A 92 25.68 -14.53 -20.13
CA LEU A 92 26.68 -15.52 -20.53
C LEU A 92 27.82 -15.64 -19.51
N ALA A 93 28.21 -14.54 -18.85
CA ALA A 93 29.23 -14.60 -17.81
C ALA A 93 28.73 -15.41 -16.61
N THR A 94 27.50 -15.16 -16.18
CA THR A 94 26.86 -15.89 -15.07
C THR A 94 26.65 -17.36 -15.43
N ALA A 95 26.24 -17.67 -16.67
CA ALA A 95 26.06 -19.03 -17.13
C ALA A 95 27.37 -19.83 -17.13
N ARG A 96 28.48 -19.23 -17.60
CA ARG A 96 29.80 -19.85 -17.52
C ARG A 96 30.24 -20.09 -16.08
N ALA A 97 29.98 -19.14 -15.18
CA ALA A 97 30.28 -19.29 -13.76
C ALA A 97 29.46 -20.44 -13.12
N ALA A 98 28.16 -20.54 -13.42
CA ALA A 98 27.32 -21.63 -12.96
C ALA A 98 27.81 -23.00 -13.48
N ALA A 99 28.20 -23.08 -14.76
CA ALA A 99 28.78 -24.28 -15.34
C ALA A 99 30.11 -24.68 -14.67
N ALA A 100 31.00 -23.71 -14.44
CA ALA A 100 32.26 -23.94 -13.75
C ALA A 100 32.06 -24.42 -12.30
N ALA A 101 30.99 -23.97 -11.64
CA ALA A 101 30.59 -24.42 -10.31
C ALA A 101 29.80 -25.75 -10.32
N ASN A 102 29.54 -26.35 -11.49
CA ASN A 102 28.70 -27.53 -11.68
C ASN A 102 27.30 -27.37 -11.03
N THR A 103 26.65 -26.24 -11.30
CA THR A 103 25.29 -25.95 -10.88
C THR A 103 24.41 -25.48 -12.04
N ILE A 104 23.10 -25.43 -11.79
CA ILE A 104 22.08 -24.96 -12.72
C ILE A 104 21.92 -23.45 -12.56
N MET A 105 22.07 -22.72 -13.66
CA MET A 105 21.55 -21.36 -13.78
C MET A 105 20.14 -21.42 -14.33
N VAL A 106 19.20 -20.79 -13.64
CA VAL A 106 17.85 -20.71 -14.15
C VAL A 106 17.67 -19.42 -14.94
N LEU A 107 17.35 -19.57 -16.23
CA LEU A 107 17.30 -18.47 -17.19
C LEU A 107 15.93 -17.80 -17.22
N ILE A 108 15.97 -16.50 -17.45
CA ILE A 108 14.81 -15.67 -17.73
C ILE A 108 14.53 -15.72 -19.23
N PHE A 109 13.39 -16.29 -19.63
CA PHE A 109 12.99 -16.28 -21.03
C PHE A 109 12.24 -14.98 -21.33
N CYS A 110 12.89 -14.06 -22.04
CA CYS A 110 12.31 -12.85 -22.59
C CYS A 110 12.49 -12.92 -24.12
N LEU A 111 11.58 -13.61 -24.81
CA LEU A 111 11.50 -13.59 -26.27
C LEU A 111 10.20 -12.90 -26.69
N THR A 112 10.38 -11.91 -27.55
CA THR A 112 9.42 -10.92 -28.06
C THR A 112 8.38 -11.51 -29.02
N LEU A 113 7.43 -12.32 -28.54
CA LEU A 113 6.26 -12.72 -29.34
C LEU A 113 4.94 -12.46 -28.61
N PRO A 114 3.96 -11.78 -29.24
CA PRO A 114 2.64 -11.57 -28.66
C PRO A 114 1.94 -12.90 -28.33
N PRO A 115 1.25 -13.02 -27.19
CA PRO A 115 0.61 -14.25 -26.66
C PRO A 115 -0.29 -14.99 -27.66
N VAL A 116 -1.03 -14.24 -28.48
CA VAL A 116 -1.97 -14.78 -29.48
C VAL A 116 -1.26 -15.59 -30.58
N GLN A 117 0.06 -15.46 -30.75
CA GLN A 117 0.83 -16.19 -31.76
C GLN A 117 1.45 -17.50 -31.25
N TRP A 118 1.40 -17.79 -29.94
CA TRP A 118 2.03 -18.95 -29.33
C TRP A 118 1.37 -20.26 -29.78
N ARG A 119 0.08 -20.21 -30.10
CA ARG A 119 -0.70 -21.33 -30.65
C ARG A 119 -0.38 -21.67 -32.13
N LYS A 120 0.49 -20.90 -32.80
CA LYS A 120 0.81 -21.04 -34.24
C LYS A 120 2.25 -21.48 -34.53
N LEU A 121 3.07 -21.73 -33.51
CA LEU A 121 4.47 -22.12 -33.68
C LEU A 121 4.59 -23.62 -34.09
N PRO A 122 5.42 -23.96 -35.10
CA PRO A 122 5.67 -25.36 -35.46
C PRO A 122 6.48 -26.09 -34.38
N LEU A 123 6.17 -27.38 -34.19
CA LEU A 123 6.63 -28.31 -33.12
C LEU A 123 8.16 -28.51 -32.93
N ALA A 124 9.02 -27.79 -33.66
CA ALA A 124 10.47 -28.02 -33.68
C ALA A 124 11.31 -26.99 -32.88
N ALA A 125 10.68 -26.07 -32.14
CA ALA A 125 11.39 -25.12 -31.28
C ALA A 125 10.97 -25.26 -29.81
N MET A 126 11.95 -25.38 -28.91
CA MET A 126 11.75 -25.53 -27.46
C MET A 126 10.90 -24.38 -26.88
N LEU A 127 9.78 -24.75 -26.24
CA LEU A 127 8.77 -23.82 -25.72
C LEU A 127 9.00 -23.50 -24.24
N SER A 128 9.29 -22.22 -23.95
CA SER A 128 9.45 -21.64 -22.61
C SER A 128 8.37 -20.59 -22.31
N VAL A 129 7.52 -20.94 -21.36
CA VAL A 129 6.34 -20.34 -20.70
C VAL A 129 6.44 -19.17 -19.72
N SER A 130 7.26 -18.14 -19.83
CA SER A 130 7.55 -17.26 -18.66
C SER A 130 6.32 -16.55 -18.01
N PHE A 131 5.71 -17.12 -16.97
CA PHE A 131 4.67 -16.48 -16.15
C PHE A 131 5.30 -15.62 -15.07
N ASN A 132 5.85 -14.51 -15.56
CA ASN A 132 6.95 -13.74 -14.99
C ASN A 132 8.21 -14.53 -14.57
N TYR A 133 8.26 -15.87 -14.75
CA TYR A 133 9.34 -16.75 -15.25
C TYR A 133 8.95 -18.22 -14.94
N MET A 134 8.19 -18.88 -15.80
CA MET A 134 8.34 -20.33 -15.98
C MET A 134 9.71 -20.61 -16.58
N MET A 135 10.36 -21.63 -16.05
CA MET A 135 11.75 -21.88 -16.39
C MET A 135 11.97 -23.30 -16.85
N ILE A 136 12.72 -23.40 -17.96
CA ILE A 136 13.37 -24.61 -18.40
C ILE A 136 14.80 -24.54 -17.87
N GLY A 137 15.21 -25.51 -17.06
CA GLY A 137 16.62 -25.71 -16.75
C GLY A 137 17.33 -26.25 -17.99
N PHE A 138 18.34 -25.54 -18.50
CA PHE A 138 19.19 -26.03 -19.57
C PHE A 138 20.54 -26.48 -19.00
N PRO A 139 21.11 -27.60 -19.47
CA PRO A 139 22.55 -27.80 -19.40
C PRO A 139 23.24 -26.67 -20.19
N VAL A 140 24.23 -25.98 -19.60
CA VAL A 140 24.93 -24.84 -20.21
C VAL A 140 25.58 -25.17 -21.56
N LYS A 141 25.76 -26.46 -21.87
CA LYS A 141 26.28 -26.95 -23.16
C LYS A 141 25.39 -26.66 -24.38
N ASN A 142 24.14 -26.23 -24.20
CA ASN A 142 23.15 -26.06 -25.27
C ASN A 142 22.80 -24.59 -25.63
N LEU A 143 23.56 -23.60 -25.14
CA LEU A 143 23.20 -22.17 -25.25
C LEU A 143 23.85 -21.41 -26.43
N GLU A 144 24.69 -22.06 -27.24
CA GLU A 144 25.32 -21.42 -28.40
C GLU A 144 24.28 -21.19 -29.53
N GLY A 145 23.58 -20.05 -29.48
CA GLY A 145 22.68 -19.61 -30.56
C GLY A 145 21.49 -18.75 -30.13
N LEU A 146 21.22 -18.63 -28.82
CA LEU A 146 20.12 -17.81 -28.30
C LEU A 146 20.69 -16.61 -27.55
N MET A 147 20.23 -15.41 -27.94
CA MET A 147 20.22 -14.13 -27.18
C MET A 147 21.14 -13.01 -27.70
N SER A 148 20.51 -12.01 -28.31
CA SER A 148 20.98 -10.63 -28.31
C SER A 148 19.79 -9.70 -27.99
N ILE A 149 19.84 -9.03 -26.85
CA ILE A 149 19.03 -7.83 -26.59
C ILE A 149 20.00 -6.67 -26.39
N ASP A 150 19.78 -5.60 -27.14
CA ASP A 150 20.52 -4.34 -27.07
C ASP A 150 19.58 -3.31 -26.41
N VAL A 151 19.63 -3.22 -25.07
CA VAL A 151 18.83 -2.23 -24.34
C VAL A 151 19.61 -0.92 -24.38
N LYS A 152 19.40 -0.14 -25.45
CA LYS A 152 19.84 1.26 -25.50
C LYS A 152 18.77 2.17 -24.90
N SER A 153 19.23 3.04 -24.02
CA SER A 153 18.71 4.38 -23.65
C SER A 153 17.93 4.54 -22.34
N ASP A 154 18.51 5.38 -21.49
CA ASP A 154 17.95 6.55 -20.82
C ASP A 154 16.50 6.51 -20.28
N HIS A 155 16.45 6.61 -18.95
CA HIS A 155 15.32 6.92 -18.06
C HIS A 155 14.43 5.73 -17.66
N GLY A 156 14.29 5.54 -16.33
CA GLY A 156 13.63 4.38 -15.70
C GLY A 156 12.15 4.18 -16.04
N SER A 157 11.45 5.17 -16.59
CA SER A 157 10.04 5.04 -16.99
C SER A 157 9.81 4.18 -18.23
N LYS A 158 10.83 3.94 -19.06
CA LYS A 158 10.69 3.12 -20.28
C LYS A 158 10.79 1.61 -20.02
N LEU A 159 11.47 1.20 -18.97
CA LEU A 159 11.66 -0.22 -18.66
C LEU A 159 10.34 -0.87 -18.18
N GLU A 160 9.57 -0.15 -17.36
CA GLU A 160 8.23 -0.59 -16.92
C GLU A 160 7.24 -0.68 -18.09
N ALA A 161 7.23 0.33 -18.98
CA ALA A 161 6.41 0.32 -20.18
C ALA A 161 6.76 -0.86 -21.11
N TYR A 162 8.06 -1.14 -21.29
CA TYR A 162 8.54 -2.30 -22.06
C TYR A 162 8.06 -3.63 -21.48
N TYR A 163 8.11 -3.80 -20.16
CA TYR A 163 7.61 -5.01 -19.52
C TYR A 163 6.08 -5.17 -19.66
N ASN A 164 5.32 -4.09 -19.54
CA ASN A 164 3.86 -4.12 -19.72
C ASN A 164 3.44 -4.50 -21.14
N GLU A 165 4.25 -4.21 -22.17
CA GLU A 165 3.98 -4.64 -23.55
C GLU A 165 4.38 -6.09 -23.84
N MET A 166 5.32 -6.66 -23.08
CA MET A 166 5.83 -8.02 -23.29
C MET A 166 5.08 -9.09 -22.50
N PHE A 167 4.49 -8.75 -21.36
CA PHE A 167 3.84 -9.71 -20.47
C PHE A 167 2.33 -9.77 -20.67
N ASP A 168 1.80 -10.99 -20.71
CA ASP A 168 0.36 -11.21 -20.76
C ASP A 168 -0.19 -11.47 -19.37
N ALA A 169 -0.89 -10.48 -18.85
CA ALA A 169 -1.54 -10.56 -17.56
C ALA A 169 -2.78 -11.50 -17.56
N SER A 170 -3.18 -12.06 -18.70
CA SER A 170 -4.39 -12.91 -18.82
C SER A 170 -4.18 -14.40 -18.58
N ILE A 171 -2.95 -14.82 -18.30
CA ILE A 171 -2.57 -16.22 -18.13
C ILE A 171 -3.27 -16.85 -16.92
N ARG A 172 -3.67 -18.11 -17.09
CA ARG A 172 -4.36 -18.91 -16.07
C ARG A 172 -3.72 -20.28 -15.85
N TRP A 173 -4.21 -20.99 -14.84
CA TRP A 173 -3.80 -22.38 -14.56
C TRP A 173 -4.09 -23.32 -15.74
N GLU A 174 -5.12 -23.06 -16.55
CA GLU A 174 -5.43 -23.83 -17.76
C GLU A 174 -4.31 -23.74 -18.82
N ASP A 175 -3.59 -22.61 -18.88
CA ASP A 175 -2.46 -22.45 -19.79
C ASP A 175 -1.26 -23.32 -19.38
N ILE A 176 -1.11 -23.61 -18.08
CA ILE A 176 -0.12 -24.57 -17.57
C ILE A 176 -0.48 -25.99 -18.03
N MET A 177 -1.75 -26.36 -17.95
CA MET A 177 -2.23 -27.67 -18.41
C MET A 177 -2.07 -27.82 -19.93
N TRP A 178 -2.39 -26.76 -20.69
CA TRP A 178 -2.11 -26.71 -22.14
C TRP A 178 -0.62 -26.89 -22.42
N LEU A 179 0.25 -26.15 -21.71
CA LEU A 179 1.68 -26.28 -21.91
C LEU A 179 2.17 -27.70 -21.64
N ARG A 180 1.73 -28.31 -20.53
CA ARG A 180 2.04 -29.70 -20.21
C ARG A 180 1.63 -30.66 -21.33
N SER A 181 0.54 -30.37 -22.04
CA SER A 181 0.05 -31.19 -23.16
C SER A 181 0.93 -31.13 -24.42
N ILE A 182 1.76 -30.10 -24.58
CA ILE A 182 2.55 -29.87 -25.80
C ILE A 182 4.07 -30.03 -25.60
N THR A 183 4.53 -30.25 -24.37
CA THR A 183 5.94 -30.47 -24.06
C THR A 183 6.12 -31.71 -23.21
N SER A 184 7.25 -32.40 -23.37
CA SER A 184 7.69 -33.48 -22.47
C SER A 184 8.79 -33.01 -21.51
N LEU A 185 9.20 -31.74 -21.57
CA LEU A 185 10.23 -31.19 -20.69
C LEU A 185 9.70 -31.03 -19.26
N PRO A 186 10.60 -31.02 -18.26
CA PRO A 186 10.23 -30.64 -16.90
C PRO A 186 9.75 -29.18 -16.82
N ILE A 187 8.68 -28.94 -16.07
CA ILE A 187 8.09 -27.62 -15.84
C ILE A 187 8.34 -27.23 -14.38
N LEU A 188 8.96 -26.07 -14.17
CA LEU A 188 9.07 -25.44 -12.85
C LEU A 188 8.28 -24.13 -12.80
N ILE A 189 7.44 -23.96 -11.77
CA ILE A 189 6.74 -22.69 -11.52
C ILE A 189 7.41 -21.94 -10.37
N LYS A 190 7.93 -20.75 -10.67
CA LYS A 190 8.44 -19.80 -9.68
C LYS A 190 7.38 -18.77 -9.32
N GLY A 191 7.32 -18.38 -8.06
CA GLY A 191 6.34 -17.38 -7.58
C GLY A 191 5.26 -17.96 -6.65
N ILE A 192 5.31 -19.26 -6.38
CA ILE A 192 4.36 -19.91 -5.47
C ILE A 192 4.65 -19.46 -4.04
N LEU A 193 3.68 -18.82 -3.39
CA LEU A 193 3.79 -18.30 -2.01
C LEU A 193 2.68 -18.83 -1.09
N THR A 194 1.80 -19.68 -1.61
CA THR A 194 0.65 -20.23 -0.88
C THR A 194 0.57 -21.74 -1.06
N HIS A 195 0.00 -22.43 -0.07
CA HIS A 195 -0.26 -23.87 -0.14
C HIS A 195 -1.26 -24.18 -1.25
N GLU A 196 -2.30 -23.34 -1.40
CA GLU A 196 -3.34 -23.50 -2.41
C GLU A 196 -2.76 -23.44 -3.83
N ASP A 197 -1.86 -22.50 -4.11
CA ASP A 197 -1.18 -22.40 -5.42
C ASP A 197 -0.17 -23.55 -5.63
N ALA A 198 0.44 -24.07 -4.56
CA ALA A 198 1.29 -25.26 -4.64
C ALA A 198 0.49 -26.50 -5.03
N THR A 199 -0.70 -26.71 -4.44
CA THR A 199 -1.61 -27.80 -4.80
C THR A 199 -2.06 -27.69 -6.25
N ARG A 200 -2.43 -26.50 -6.71
CA ARG A 200 -2.79 -26.26 -8.12
C ARG A 200 -1.64 -26.57 -9.08
N ALA A 201 -0.39 -26.26 -8.70
CA ALA A 201 0.78 -26.64 -9.50
C ALA A 201 0.90 -28.16 -9.65
N VAL A 202 0.68 -28.92 -8.57
CA VAL A 202 0.68 -30.38 -8.63
C VAL A 202 -0.45 -30.89 -9.54
N GLU A 203 -1.66 -30.36 -9.39
CA GLU A 203 -2.83 -30.74 -10.21
C GLU A 203 -2.61 -30.43 -11.70
N ALA A 204 -1.88 -29.36 -12.02
CA ALA A 204 -1.53 -28.98 -13.39
C ALA A 204 -0.39 -29.83 -14.00
N GLY A 205 0.18 -30.80 -13.26
CA GLY A 205 1.23 -31.69 -13.75
C GLY A 205 2.61 -31.03 -13.84
N VAL A 206 2.89 -30.07 -12.96
CA VAL A 206 4.18 -29.37 -12.86
C VAL A 206 5.19 -30.24 -12.13
N ASP A 207 6.43 -30.30 -12.62
CA ASP A 207 7.50 -31.16 -12.09
C ASP A 207 8.20 -30.58 -10.84
N GLY A 208 7.99 -29.30 -10.54
CA GLY A 208 8.42 -28.68 -9.29
C GLY A 208 8.04 -27.20 -9.15
N ILE A 209 8.21 -26.66 -7.95
CA ILE A 209 7.91 -25.26 -7.64
C ILE A 209 9.12 -24.54 -7.04
N ILE A 210 9.18 -23.23 -7.23
CA ILE A 210 10.16 -22.35 -6.59
C ILE A 210 9.40 -21.33 -5.75
N VAL A 211 9.50 -21.49 -4.43
CA VAL A 211 8.96 -20.52 -3.47
C VAL A 211 9.76 -19.24 -3.58
N SER A 212 9.13 -18.14 -3.99
CA SER A 212 9.83 -16.90 -4.27
C SER A 212 8.87 -15.73 -4.38
N ASN A 213 9.13 -14.64 -3.65
CA ASN A 213 8.52 -13.33 -3.87
C ASN A 213 9.31 -12.45 -4.87
N HIS A 214 10.04 -13.10 -5.79
CA HIS A 214 10.85 -12.46 -6.84
C HIS A 214 11.94 -11.55 -6.29
N GLY A 215 12.56 -11.94 -5.18
CA GLY A 215 13.59 -11.13 -4.53
C GLY A 215 13.03 -9.80 -4.02
N ALA A 216 11.76 -9.78 -3.61
CA ALA A 216 11.02 -8.59 -3.17
C ALA A 216 10.83 -7.50 -4.24
N ARG A 217 10.97 -7.79 -5.53
CA ARG A 217 10.84 -6.79 -6.61
C ARG A 217 9.43 -6.54 -7.12
N GLN A 218 8.49 -7.43 -6.83
CA GLN A 218 7.14 -7.34 -7.38
C GLN A 218 6.20 -6.65 -6.39
N LEU A 219 5.87 -7.33 -5.28
CA LEU A 219 4.90 -6.87 -4.29
C LEU A 219 5.59 -6.68 -2.94
N ASP A 220 5.47 -5.48 -2.37
CA ASP A 220 5.88 -5.26 -0.99
C ASP A 220 4.85 -5.85 -0.02
N PHE A 221 5.29 -6.22 1.18
CA PHE A 221 4.52 -7.01 2.16
C PHE A 221 4.07 -8.42 1.72
N ALA A 222 4.67 -8.98 0.67
CA ALA A 222 4.56 -10.41 0.37
C ALA A 222 5.31 -11.24 1.44
N PRO A 223 4.87 -12.48 1.77
CA PRO A 223 5.55 -13.34 2.72
C PRO A 223 7.03 -13.53 2.37
N ALA A 224 7.90 -13.50 3.38
CA ALA A 224 9.28 -13.92 3.20
C ALA A 224 9.32 -15.41 2.83
N THR A 225 10.15 -15.75 1.84
CA THR A 225 10.24 -17.11 1.28
C THR A 225 10.42 -18.19 2.36
N VAL A 226 11.31 -17.94 3.32
CA VAL A 226 11.56 -18.84 4.46
C VAL A 226 10.34 -19.00 5.34
N SER A 227 9.61 -17.92 5.62
CA SER A 227 8.42 -17.96 6.48
C SER A 227 7.21 -18.61 5.81
N VAL A 228 7.25 -18.83 4.49
CA VAL A 228 6.30 -19.72 3.79
C VAL A 228 6.63 -21.20 4.04
N LEU A 229 7.91 -21.53 4.24
CA LEU A 229 8.39 -22.91 4.48
C LEU A 229 8.36 -23.31 5.97
N GLU A 230 8.53 -22.36 6.88
CA GLU A 230 8.62 -22.57 8.33
C GLU A 230 7.33 -22.23 9.07
N GLU A 231 6.28 -23.02 8.92
CA GLU A 231 5.10 -22.85 9.78
C GLU A 231 5.50 -22.83 11.28
N ALA A 232 5.24 -21.68 11.90
CA ALA A 232 5.39 -21.25 13.31
C ALA A 232 6.72 -20.55 13.71
N ALA A 233 6.70 -19.20 13.77
CA ALA A 233 7.25 -18.39 14.88
C ALA A 233 6.79 -16.92 14.81
N PRO A 234 6.62 -16.20 15.95
CA PRO A 234 6.16 -14.81 15.98
C PRO A 234 7.30 -13.81 15.67
N SER A 235 6.98 -12.78 14.89
CA SER A 235 7.90 -11.72 14.48
C SER A 235 7.94 -10.57 15.50
N SER A 236 9.14 -10.20 15.97
CA SER A 236 9.39 -8.96 16.70
C SER A 236 10.23 -7.97 15.88
N LEU A 237 9.68 -6.76 15.73
CA LEU A 237 10.28 -5.43 15.59
C LEU A 237 11.49 -5.23 14.65
N GLY A 238 11.23 -4.53 13.53
CA GLY A 238 12.25 -3.99 12.64
C GLY A 238 12.87 -2.66 13.12
N GLN A 239 14.19 -2.54 12.94
CA GLN A 239 14.94 -1.30 13.09
C GLN A 239 14.89 -0.46 11.80
N ASN A 240 14.71 0.86 11.96
CA ASN A 240 14.71 1.85 10.89
C ASN A 240 16.15 2.16 10.42
N TYR A 241 16.43 1.99 9.14
CA TYR A 241 17.62 2.55 8.50
C TYR A 241 17.25 3.83 7.73
N ASN A 242 17.86 4.94 8.13
CA ASN A 242 17.74 6.24 7.49
C ASN A 242 18.73 6.32 6.30
N ILE A 243 18.23 6.23 5.07
CA ILE A 243 19.06 6.44 3.87
C ILE A 243 18.85 7.89 3.39
N LYS A 244 19.83 8.76 3.64
CA LYS A 244 19.90 10.10 3.03
C LYS A 244 20.34 9.98 1.56
N GLY A 245 19.38 9.74 0.67
CA GLY A 245 19.57 9.90 -0.77
C GLY A 245 19.35 11.36 -1.20
N LYS A 246 20.15 11.84 -2.16
CA LYS A 246 19.96 13.14 -2.83
C LYS A 246 18.63 13.07 -3.59
N MET A 247 17.63 13.87 -3.22
CA MET A 247 16.29 13.82 -3.82
C MET A 247 16.37 14.12 -5.33
N SER A 248 15.75 13.25 -6.14
CA SER A 248 15.33 13.61 -7.49
C SER A 248 14.28 14.72 -7.40
N SER A 249 14.18 15.59 -8.42
CA SER A 249 13.22 16.71 -8.40
C SER A 249 11.75 16.27 -8.48
N GLU A 250 11.48 15.00 -8.82
CA GLU A 250 10.13 14.46 -8.92
C GLU A 250 9.82 13.47 -7.79
N PRO A 251 8.69 13.63 -7.08
CA PRO A 251 8.25 12.67 -6.07
C PRO A 251 7.82 11.37 -6.75
N VAL A 252 8.25 10.23 -6.20
CA VAL A 252 7.94 8.89 -6.71
C VAL A 252 6.99 8.12 -5.77
N ASN A 253 6.72 8.66 -4.58
CA ASN A 253 5.74 8.13 -3.64
C ASN A 253 5.06 9.25 -2.83
N VAL A 254 4.00 8.91 -2.08
CA VAL A 254 3.24 9.86 -1.25
C VAL A 254 4.09 10.47 -0.11
N ASN A 255 5.06 9.74 0.44
CA ASN A 255 5.90 10.24 1.52
C ASN A 255 6.87 11.35 1.05
N ASP A 256 7.29 11.36 -0.22
CA ASP A 256 8.11 12.43 -0.77
C ASP A 256 7.39 13.79 -0.70
N PHE A 257 6.06 13.81 -0.88
CA PHE A 257 5.26 15.02 -0.73
C PHE A 257 5.30 15.59 0.69
N LYS A 258 5.45 14.76 1.72
CA LYS A 258 5.61 15.22 3.10
C LYS A 258 6.87 16.08 3.25
N GLU A 259 7.98 15.64 2.66
CA GLU A 259 9.23 16.38 2.71
C GLU A 259 9.16 17.66 1.86
N LEU A 260 8.56 17.59 0.66
CA LEU A 260 8.32 18.78 -0.16
C LEU A 260 7.46 19.82 0.56
N ALA A 261 6.42 19.38 1.27
CA ALA A 261 5.59 20.26 2.08
C ALA A 261 6.36 20.87 3.26
N ARG A 262 7.21 20.08 3.93
CA ARG A 262 8.08 20.55 5.03
C ARG A 262 9.03 21.67 4.58
N LEU A 263 9.56 21.58 3.36
CA LEU A 263 10.47 22.57 2.80
C LEU A 263 9.75 23.86 2.36
N LYS A 264 8.47 23.77 2.00
CA LYS A 264 7.71 24.89 1.41
C LYS A 264 6.84 25.65 2.42
N LEU A 265 6.32 24.98 3.43
CA LEU A 265 5.43 25.59 4.42
C LEU A 265 6.21 26.28 5.55
N PRO A 266 5.69 27.40 6.09
CA PRO A 266 6.11 27.89 7.39
C PRO A 266 6.01 26.78 8.44
N LYS A 267 7.00 26.70 9.35
CA LYS A 267 7.07 25.65 10.39
C LYS A 267 5.74 25.46 11.13
N MET A 268 5.11 26.56 11.54
CA MET A 268 3.83 26.54 12.24
C MET A 268 2.72 25.81 11.45
N TYR A 269 2.62 26.04 10.14
CA TYR A 269 1.60 25.40 9.30
C TYR A 269 1.93 23.95 9.00
N TYR A 270 3.22 23.64 8.76
CA TYR A 270 3.65 22.26 8.59
C TYR A 270 3.37 21.44 9.85
N ASP A 271 3.76 21.94 11.02
CA ASP A 271 3.55 21.26 12.30
C ASP A 271 2.06 21.09 12.62
N PHE A 272 1.23 22.09 12.31
CA PHE A 272 -0.24 22.00 12.47
C PHE A 272 -0.83 20.82 11.69
N TYR A 273 -0.36 20.58 10.47
CA TYR A 273 -0.81 19.47 9.64
C TYR A 273 -0.16 18.13 10.01
N ALA A 274 1.16 18.14 10.24
CA ALA A 274 1.94 16.93 10.46
C ALA A 274 1.72 16.34 11.85
N GLY A 275 1.58 17.19 12.87
CA GLY A 275 1.57 16.79 14.27
C GLY A 275 0.39 15.91 14.71
N GLY A 276 0.63 15.13 15.75
CA GLY A 276 -0.34 14.31 16.48
C GLY A 276 -0.61 14.86 17.89
N ALA A 277 -1.34 14.08 18.68
CA ALA A 277 -1.52 14.34 20.11
C ALA A 277 -0.27 13.92 20.89
N GLU A 278 0.13 14.74 21.86
CA GLU A 278 1.11 14.42 22.91
C GLU A 278 2.42 13.80 22.38
N ASP A 279 2.75 12.58 22.79
CA ASP A 279 4.00 11.89 22.42
C ASP A 279 3.95 11.28 21.00
N GLU A 280 2.83 11.44 20.30
CA GLU A 280 2.57 10.99 18.95
C GLU A 280 2.75 9.46 18.78
N HIS A 281 2.43 8.68 19.82
CA HIS A 281 2.52 7.22 19.77
C HIS A 281 1.58 6.65 18.71
N THR A 282 0.28 6.97 18.78
CA THR A 282 -0.73 6.52 17.82
C THR A 282 -0.45 7.03 16.41
N LEU A 283 0.24 8.16 16.25
CA LEU A 283 0.61 8.69 14.95
C LEU A 283 1.62 7.79 14.24
N ARG A 284 2.64 7.34 14.97
CA ARG A 284 3.62 6.35 14.47
C ARG A 284 2.96 5.00 14.26
N GLU A 285 2.16 4.58 15.22
CA GLU A 285 1.51 3.27 15.21
C GLU A 285 0.49 3.11 14.07
N ASN A 286 -0.22 4.17 13.68
CA ASN A 286 -1.08 4.19 12.50
C ASN A 286 -0.36 3.77 11.21
N ILE A 287 0.94 4.04 11.10
CA ILE A 287 1.75 3.64 9.94
C ILE A 287 2.33 2.24 10.18
N GLN A 288 2.90 2.00 11.35
CA GLN A 288 3.57 0.73 11.68
C GLN A 288 2.60 -0.47 11.67
N ALA A 289 1.32 -0.25 11.98
CA ALA A 289 0.31 -1.30 12.00
C ALA A 289 0.06 -1.94 10.64
N PHE A 290 0.09 -1.17 9.55
CA PHE A 290 0.00 -1.71 8.20
C PHE A 290 1.18 -2.64 7.87
N CYS A 291 2.37 -2.37 8.43
CA CYS A 291 3.56 -3.20 8.18
C CYS A 291 3.45 -4.60 8.79
N ARG A 292 2.57 -4.78 9.78
CA ARG A 292 2.38 -6.08 10.46
C ARG A 292 1.38 -6.98 9.72
N ILE A 293 0.77 -6.50 8.65
CA ILE A 293 -0.18 -7.26 7.83
C ILE A 293 0.52 -7.67 6.53
N MET A 294 0.57 -8.97 6.28
CA MET A 294 1.21 -9.55 5.09
C MET A 294 0.16 -9.89 4.04
N ILE A 295 0.43 -9.59 2.77
CA ILE A 295 -0.46 -9.89 1.65
C ILE A 295 -0.15 -11.30 1.14
N ARG A 296 -1.15 -12.18 1.07
CA ARG A 296 -1.07 -13.52 0.48
C ARG A 296 -1.58 -13.44 -0.97
N PRO A 297 -0.70 -13.25 -1.98
CA PRO A 297 -1.13 -13.17 -3.37
C PRO A 297 -1.72 -14.51 -3.85
N ARG A 298 -2.52 -14.47 -4.93
CA ARG A 298 -2.92 -15.63 -5.71
C ARG A 298 -2.34 -15.49 -7.11
N VAL A 299 -1.64 -16.51 -7.57
CA VAL A 299 -0.99 -16.48 -8.88
C VAL A 299 -1.86 -17.14 -9.96
N LEU A 300 -1.60 -16.80 -11.23
CA LEU A 300 -2.32 -17.30 -12.41
C LEU A 300 -3.81 -17.00 -12.37
N VAL A 301 -4.14 -15.75 -12.03
CA VAL A 301 -5.45 -15.15 -12.20
C VAL A 301 -5.33 -14.11 -13.31
N ASP A 302 -6.31 -14.10 -14.22
CA ASP A 302 -6.37 -13.10 -15.29
C ASP A 302 -6.59 -11.71 -14.70
N VAL A 303 -5.55 -10.89 -14.79
CA VAL A 303 -5.49 -9.51 -14.32
C VAL A 303 -5.17 -8.54 -15.46
N SER A 304 -5.47 -8.96 -16.71
CA SER A 304 -5.28 -8.12 -17.90
C SER A 304 -6.19 -6.89 -17.93
N GLN A 305 -7.27 -6.91 -17.16
CA GLN A 305 -8.18 -5.79 -16.92
C GLN A 305 -8.46 -5.70 -15.42
N ILE A 306 -8.14 -4.56 -14.81
CA ILE A 306 -8.41 -4.27 -13.40
C ILE A 306 -9.57 -3.27 -13.31
N ASP A 307 -10.63 -3.63 -12.59
CA ASP A 307 -11.72 -2.72 -12.21
C ASP A 307 -11.62 -2.34 -10.73
N MET A 308 -11.08 -1.15 -10.46
CA MET A 308 -11.03 -0.56 -9.12
C MET A 308 -12.34 0.15 -8.73
N SER A 309 -13.31 0.27 -9.63
CA SER A 309 -14.51 1.06 -9.36
C SER A 309 -15.38 0.44 -8.28
N THR A 310 -15.98 1.28 -7.45
CA THR A 310 -16.89 0.85 -6.38
C THR A 310 -17.98 1.89 -6.16
N THR A 311 -18.89 1.65 -5.22
CA THR A 311 -19.98 2.55 -4.87
C THR A 311 -20.03 2.80 -3.38
N ILE A 312 -20.03 4.08 -3.00
CA ILE A 312 -20.18 4.53 -1.60
C ILE A 312 -21.48 5.31 -1.49
N LEU A 313 -22.43 4.80 -0.71
CA LEU A 313 -23.76 5.40 -0.50
C LEU A 313 -24.47 5.78 -1.81
N GLY A 314 -24.46 4.86 -2.78
CA GLY A 314 -25.08 5.06 -4.09
C GLY A 314 -24.26 5.88 -5.11
N HIS A 315 -23.09 6.39 -4.72
CA HIS A 315 -22.22 7.14 -5.62
C HIS A 315 -21.05 6.30 -6.13
N ARG A 316 -20.99 6.11 -7.46
CA ARG A 316 -19.88 5.41 -8.11
C ARG A 316 -18.60 6.25 -8.06
N ILE A 317 -17.50 5.65 -7.64
CA ILE A 317 -16.15 6.23 -7.62
C ILE A 317 -15.18 5.34 -8.40
N SER A 318 -14.10 5.93 -8.91
CA SER A 318 -13.13 5.22 -9.78
C SER A 318 -12.20 4.26 -9.04
N ALA A 319 -11.96 4.51 -7.75
CA ALA A 319 -11.16 3.68 -6.86
C ALA A 319 -11.64 3.90 -5.42
N PRO A 320 -11.46 2.94 -4.49
CA PRO A 320 -11.93 3.03 -3.10
C PRO A 320 -11.06 3.95 -2.22
N ILE A 321 -10.73 5.14 -2.71
CA ILE A 321 -9.85 6.13 -2.06
C ILE A 321 -10.54 7.49 -2.09
N LEU A 322 -10.96 7.99 -0.93
CA LEU A 322 -11.66 9.27 -0.75
C LEU A 322 -10.73 10.31 -0.11
N VAL A 323 -11.07 11.59 -0.26
CA VAL A 323 -10.38 12.68 0.45
C VAL A 323 -11.04 12.89 1.82
N ALA A 324 -10.28 12.67 2.89
CA ALA A 324 -10.73 12.86 4.27
C ALA A 324 -10.98 14.34 4.60
N PRO A 325 -11.84 14.66 5.58
CA PRO A 325 -12.03 16.03 6.01
C PRO A 325 -10.79 16.54 6.74
N THR A 326 -10.11 17.50 6.14
CA THR A 326 -9.02 18.29 6.73
C THR A 326 -9.39 19.77 6.74
N ALA A 327 -8.91 20.51 7.74
CA ALA A 327 -9.23 21.92 7.92
C ALA A 327 -8.20 22.83 7.26
N ALA A 328 -8.61 24.06 6.96
CA ALA A 328 -7.73 25.20 6.68
C ALA A 328 -6.78 25.07 5.47
N HIS A 329 -7.23 24.50 4.35
CA HIS A 329 -6.35 24.22 3.20
C HIS A 329 -5.65 25.46 2.62
N LYS A 330 -6.18 26.68 2.84
CA LYS A 330 -5.51 27.92 2.42
C LYS A 330 -4.17 28.20 3.11
N LEU A 331 -3.88 27.55 4.25
CA LEU A 331 -2.53 27.58 4.83
C LEU A 331 -1.52 26.79 3.98
N ALA A 332 -1.99 25.82 3.20
CA ALA A 332 -1.15 25.03 2.30
C ALA A 332 -1.01 25.67 0.91
N PHE A 333 -2.12 26.18 0.36
CA PHE A 333 -2.16 26.75 -0.98
C PHE A 333 -3.32 27.73 -1.11
N HIS A 334 -3.10 28.87 -1.77
CA HIS A 334 -4.06 29.99 -1.79
C HIS A 334 -5.50 29.66 -2.24
N GLU A 335 -5.69 28.69 -3.14
CA GLU A 335 -7.03 28.24 -3.57
C GLU A 335 -7.71 27.26 -2.57
N GLY A 336 -6.94 26.70 -1.65
CA GLY A 336 -7.41 25.84 -0.56
C GLY A 336 -8.27 24.68 -1.01
N GLU A 337 -9.46 24.57 -0.41
CA GLU A 337 -10.38 23.45 -0.58
C GLU A 337 -11.01 23.40 -1.98
N GLN A 338 -11.06 24.52 -2.72
CA GLN A 338 -11.55 24.53 -4.11
C GLN A 338 -10.59 23.74 -5.02
N ALA A 339 -9.28 23.92 -4.84
CA ALA A 339 -8.27 23.14 -5.56
C ALA A 339 -8.35 21.64 -5.21
N THR A 340 -8.56 21.31 -3.94
CA THR A 340 -8.78 19.92 -3.52
C THR A 340 -10.05 19.33 -4.13
N ALA A 341 -11.14 20.10 -4.19
CA ALA A 341 -12.40 19.63 -4.75
C ALA A 341 -12.30 19.37 -6.26
N ARG A 342 -11.63 20.26 -7.01
CA ARG A 342 -11.34 20.04 -8.44
C ARG A 342 -10.46 18.81 -8.67
N ALA A 343 -9.43 18.61 -7.85
CA ALA A 343 -8.60 17.40 -7.92
C ALA A 343 -9.40 16.12 -7.64
N ALA A 344 -10.27 16.13 -6.63
CA ALA A 344 -11.15 14.99 -6.34
C ALA A 344 -12.15 14.72 -7.48
N ALA A 345 -12.69 15.78 -8.11
CA ALA A 345 -13.55 15.67 -9.29
C ALA A 345 -12.80 15.01 -10.46
N ALA A 346 -11.60 15.49 -10.77
CA ALA A 346 -10.75 14.94 -11.83
C ALA A 346 -10.39 13.48 -11.56
N ALA A 347 -10.12 13.13 -10.30
CA ALA A 347 -9.88 11.77 -9.85
C ALA A 347 -11.17 10.93 -9.72
N LYS A 348 -12.36 11.47 -10.04
CA LYS A 348 -13.66 10.77 -9.92
C LYS A 348 -13.82 10.08 -8.55
N THR A 349 -13.56 10.83 -7.49
CA THR A 349 -13.72 10.37 -6.10
C THR A 349 -14.48 11.40 -5.26
N ILE A 350 -14.84 11.01 -4.04
CA ILE A 350 -15.58 11.84 -3.09
C ILE A 350 -14.59 12.68 -2.27
N MET A 351 -14.90 13.96 -2.12
CA MET A 351 -14.26 14.83 -1.14
C MET A 351 -15.18 15.03 0.06
N ILE A 352 -14.66 14.81 1.26
CA ILE A 352 -15.34 15.16 2.50
C ILE A 352 -14.83 16.54 2.93
N LEU A 353 -15.68 17.56 2.86
CA LEU A 353 -15.33 18.93 3.26
C LEU A 353 -15.47 19.08 4.78
N SER A 354 -14.46 19.62 5.46
CA SER A 354 -14.60 19.99 6.88
C SER A 354 -15.45 21.24 7.06
N TYR A 355 -16.27 21.30 8.11
CA TYR A 355 -16.92 22.56 8.52
C TYR A 355 -15.89 23.67 8.77
N SER A 356 -14.69 23.31 9.24
CA SER A 356 -13.58 24.23 9.54
C SER A 356 -12.77 24.62 8.29
N SER A 357 -13.43 24.67 7.13
CA SER A 357 -12.82 25.02 5.86
C SER A 357 -12.54 26.52 5.73
N THR A 358 -11.45 26.84 5.01
CA THR A 358 -11.10 28.21 4.57
C THR A 358 -11.82 28.66 3.29
N CYS A 359 -12.67 27.81 2.74
CA CYS A 359 -13.64 28.11 1.68
C CYS A 359 -15.04 27.77 2.21
N SER A 360 -16.07 28.47 1.74
CA SER A 360 -17.43 28.17 2.17
C SER A 360 -17.97 26.89 1.50
N ILE A 361 -19.01 26.29 2.08
CA ILE A 361 -19.81 25.20 1.49
C ILE A 361 -20.17 25.54 0.03
N GLU A 362 -20.60 26.78 -0.20
CA GLU A 362 -21.05 27.29 -1.51
C GLU A 362 -19.91 27.44 -2.50
N GLU A 363 -18.77 27.99 -2.08
CA GLU A 363 -17.59 28.15 -2.93
C GLU A 363 -17.05 26.80 -3.40
N VAL A 364 -16.96 25.83 -2.49
CA VAL A 364 -16.49 24.48 -2.81
C VAL A 364 -17.52 23.74 -3.69
N ALA A 365 -18.82 23.95 -3.46
CA ALA A 365 -19.85 23.38 -4.32
C ALA A 365 -19.79 23.94 -5.75
N SER A 366 -19.51 25.24 -5.88
CA SER A 366 -19.47 25.94 -7.16
C SER A 366 -18.17 25.72 -7.94
N SER A 367 -17.09 25.28 -7.28
CA SER A 367 -15.78 25.12 -7.94
C SER A 367 -15.69 23.91 -8.86
N CYS A 368 -16.53 22.88 -8.67
CA CYS A 368 -16.54 21.66 -9.48
C CYS A 368 -17.75 20.76 -9.25
N ASN A 369 -18.00 19.87 -10.20
CA ASN A 369 -19.03 18.85 -10.12
C ASN A 369 -18.55 17.54 -9.44
N ALA A 370 -17.84 17.64 -8.31
CA ALA A 370 -17.47 16.50 -7.48
C ALA A 370 -18.65 16.01 -6.62
N VAL A 371 -18.70 14.71 -6.34
CA VAL A 371 -19.50 14.21 -5.21
C VAL A 371 -18.82 14.65 -3.92
N ARG A 372 -19.58 15.29 -3.03
CA ARG A 372 -19.05 15.87 -1.80
C ARG A 372 -19.86 15.44 -0.60
N PHE A 373 -19.19 15.04 0.47
CA PHE A 373 -19.78 14.87 1.80
C PHE A 373 -19.35 16.04 2.69
N PHE A 374 -20.10 16.31 3.76
CA PHE A 374 -19.84 17.43 4.65
C PHE A 374 -19.59 16.93 6.07
N GLN A 375 -18.39 17.15 6.59
CA GLN A 375 -18.04 16.83 7.96
C GLN A 375 -18.48 17.94 8.91
N LEU A 376 -19.14 17.54 9.99
CA LEU A 376 -19.74 18.42 10.99
C LEU A 376 -19.33 18.01 12.41
N TYR A 377 -19.21 19.00 13.31
CA TYR A 377 -19.39 18.81 14.75
C TYR A 377 -20.75 19.35 15.17
N ILE A 378 -21.35 18.72 16.18
CA ILE A 378 -22.51 19.32 16.81
C ILE A 378 -22.00 20.33 17.85
N PHE A 379 -22.38 21.59 17.65
CA PHE A 379 -22.02 22.69 18.53
C PHE A 379 -23.02 22.81 19.68
N LYS A 380 -22.61 23.47 20.76
CA LYS A 380 -23.54 23.85 21.85
C LYS A 380 -24.74 24.63 21.30
N ARG A 381 -24.48 25.49 20.31
CA ARG A 381 -25.50 26.17 19.50
C ARG A 381 -26.01 25.25 18.39
N ARG A 382 -27.03 24.45 18.71
CA ARG A 382 -27.67 23.49 17.79
C ARG A 382 -28.28 24.15 16.55
N ASP A 383 -28.70 25.40 16.67
CA ASP A 383 -29.19 26.21 15.56
C ASP A 383 -28.12 26.44 14.48
N ILE A 384 -26.87 26.63 14.88
CA ILE A 384 -25.73 26.77 13.94
C ILE A 384 -25.44 25.44 13.25
N SER A 385 -25.42 24.34 13.99
CA SER A 385 -25.27 23.00 13.40
C SER A 385 -26.40 22.72 12.38
N ALA A 386 -27.65 23.06 12.71
CA ALA A 386 -28.77 22.90 11.79
C ALA A 386 -28.63 23.76 10.53
N LEU A 387 -28.19 25.01 10.66
CA LEU A 387 -27.94 25.89 9.52
C LEU A 387 -26.86 25.33 8.59
N LEU A 388 -25.77 24.78 9.12
CA LEU A 388 -24.71 24.18 8.29
C LEU A 388 -25.20 22.94 7.54
N VAL A 389 -25.99 22.09 8.19
CA VAL A 389 -26.63 20.93 7.55
C VAL A 389 -27.53 21.36 6.40
N GLN A 390 -28.41 22.33 6.62
CA GLN A 390 -29.31 22.86 5.60
C GLN A 390 -28.54 23.51 4.43
N ARG A 391 -27.42 24.19 4.71
CA ARG A 391 -26.54 24.74 3.67
C ARG A 391 -25.90 23.63 2.85
N ALA A 392 -25.36 22.59 3.50
CA ALA A 392 -24.77 21.45 2.80
C ALA A 392 -25.79 20.75 1.87
N GLU A 393 -27.00 20.49 2.37
CA GLU A 393 -28.10 19.93 1.58
C GLU A 393 -28.44 20.80 0.36
N ARG A 394 -28.65 22.11 0.58
CA ARG A 394 -29.02 23.07 -0.47
C ARG A 394 -27.98 23.13 -1.59
N PHE A 395 -26.69 23.00 -1.25
CA PHE A 395 -25.58 23.03 -2.20
C PHE A 395 -25.14 21.65 -2.67
N GLY A 396 -26.03 20.65 -2.54
CA GLY A 396 -25.92 19.36 -3.21
C GLY A 396 -24.88 18.42 -2.62
N TYR A 397 -24.45 18.63 -1.36
CA TYR A 397 -23.70 17.64 -0.62
C TYR A 397 -24.56 16.38 -0.40
N LYS A 398 -23.90 15.23 -0.37
CA LYS A 398 -24.55 13.93 -0.49
C LYS A 398 -24.57 13.09 0.78
N ALA A 399 -23.83 13.50 1.81
CA ALA A 399 -23.88 12.89 3.13
C ALA A 399 -23.35 13.86 4.19
N ILE A 400 -23.77 13.67 5.44
CA ILE A 400 -23.21 14.31 6.62
C ILE A 400 -22.26 13.32 7.31
N VAL A 401 -21.05 13.77 7.62
CA VAL A 401 -20.06 13.01 8.39
C VAL A 401 -19.97 13.63 9.77
N LEU A 402 -20.64 13.02 10.74
CA LEU A 402 -20.60 13.47 12.12
C LEU A 402 -19.33 12.94 12.80
N THR A 403 -18.49 13.84 13.27
CA THR A 403 -17.30 13.46 14.06
C THR A 403 -17.68 13.32 15.53
N ALA A 404 -17.43 12.14 16.10
CA ALA A 404 -17.79 11.78 17.48
C ALA A 404 -16.58 11.72 18.45
N ASP A 405 -15.35 11.71 17.94
CA ASP A 405 -14.10 11.52 18.72
C ASP A 405 -13.48 12.83 19.28
N THR A 406 -14.21 13.95 19.19
CA THR A 406 -13.73 15.28 19.64
C THR A 406 -14.74 15.97 20.56
N PRO A 407 -15.09 15.40 21.73
CA PRO A 407 -15.82 16.15 22.75
C PRO A 407 -14.97 17.29 23.32
N ARG A 408 -13.65 17.12 23.30
CA ARG A 408 -12.63 18.16 23.51
C ARG A 408 -11.52 17.98 22.48
N LEU A 409 -10.76 19.03 22.23
CA LEU A 409 -9.66 18.98 21.29
C LEU A 409 -8.47 18.23 21.90
N GLY A 410 -7.85 17.35 21.12
CA GLY A 410 -6.61 16.70 21.53
C GLY A 410 -5.45 17.68 21.70
N ARG A 411 -4.57 17.36 22.64
CA ARG A 411 -3.47 18.23 23.07
C ARG A 411 -2.27 18.08 22.15
N ARG A 412 -2.15 18.99 21.18
CA ARG A 412 -1.13 18.97 20.13
C ARG A 412 0.01 19.91 20.51
N GLU A 413 1.10 19.35 21.04
CA GLU A 413 2.17 20.16 21.64
C GLU A 413 2.86 21.12 20.66
N ALA A 414 2.99 20.72 19.39
CA ALA A 414 3.58 21.56 18.37
C ALA A 414 2.73 22.83 18.13
N ASP A 415 1.40 22.73 18.16
CA ASP A 415 0.50 23.88 18.04
C ASP A 415 0.63 24.83 19.23
N ILE A 416 0.84 24.29 20.44
CA ILE A 416 1.06 25.07 21.67
C ILE A 416 2.41 25.79 21.60
N LYS A 417 3.50 25.08 21.26
CA LYS A 417 4.85 25.63 21.12
C LYS A 417 4.92 26.72 20.06
N ASN A 418 4.20 26.53 18.95
CA ASN A 418 4.15 27.50 17.85
C ASN A 418 3.11 28.62 18.05
N LYS A 419 2.32 28.59 19.14
CA LYS A 419 1.19 29.52 19.37
C LYS A 419 0.25 29.61 18.17
N MET A 420 -0.14 28.44 17.63
CA MET A 420 -0.89 28.31 16.38
C MET A 420 -2.14 29.20 16.36
N ILE A 421 -2.27 29.98 15.28
CA ILE A 421 -3.42 30.84 15.01
C ILE A 421 -4.23 30.20 13.87
N ALA A 422 -5.48 29.84 14.16
CA ALA A 422 -6.39 29.33 13.16
C ALA A 422 -6.76 30.43 12.15
N PRO A 423 -6.80 30.16 10.84
CA PRO A 423 -7.42 31.09 9.91
C PRO A 423 -8.94 31.16 10.16
N PRO A 424 -9.60 32.26 9.75
CA PRO A 424 -11.05 32.37 9.85
C PRO A 424 -11.77 31.18 9.22
N VAL A 425 -12.74 30.62 9.95
CA VAL A 425 -13.59 29.53 9.46
C VAL A 425 -14.73 30.14 8.66
N LYS A 426 -14.62 30.07 7.33
CA LYS A 426 -15.53 30.77 6.42
C LYS A 426 -16.99 30.34 6.57
N ASN A 427 -17.24 29.09 6.97
CA ASN A 427 -18.59 28.59 7.20
C ASN A 427 -19.28 29.18 8.43
N LEU A 428 -18.53 29.77 9.36
CA LEU A 428 -19.02 30.33 10.62
C LEU A 428 -18.96 31.86 10.66
N GLU A 429 -18.53 32.48 9.56
CA GLU A 429 -18.45 33.93 9.42
C GLU A 429 -19.82 34.58 9.69
N GLY A 430 -19.85 35.55 10.61
CA GLY A 430 -21.08 36.23 11.04
C GLY A 430 -22.01 35.43 11.95
N LEU A 431 -21.71 34.15 12.23
CA LEU A 431 -22.52 33.29 13.12
C LEU A 431 -21.96 33.21 14.54
N ILE A 432 -20.62 33.22 14.64
CA ILE A 432 -19.86 33.07 15.87
C ILE A 432 -18.65 34.00 15.82
N SER A 433 -18.38 34.74 16.90
CA SER A 433 -17.11 35.45 17.03
C SER A 433 -15.98 34.45 17.23
N ILE A 434 -14.98 34.49 16.36
CA ILE A 434 -13.77 33.66 16.44
C ILE A 434 -12.62 34.36 17.20
N ASP A 435 -12.84 35.56 17.72
CA ASP A 435 -11.88 36.30 18.53
C ASP A 435 -11.81 35.71 19.93
N VAL A 436 -10.98 34.67 20.07
CA VAL A 436 -10.70 34.08 21.37
C VAL A 436 -9.50 34.80 21.99
N ASN A 437 -9.77 35.55 23.06
CA ASN A 437 -8.79 36.37 23.75
C ASN A 437 -8.00 35.48 24.73
N SER A 438 -6.91 34.87 24.29
CA SER A 438 -6.03 34.07 25.16
C SER A 438 -4.55 34.39 24.96
N ASP A 439 -3.88 34.86 26.01
CA ASP A 439 -2.43 35.12 26.05
C ASP A 439 -1.60 33.85 26.33
N GLN A 440 -2.24 32.70 26.55
CA GLN A 440 -1.60 31.42 26.86
C GLN A 440 -2.14 30.28 25.96
N GLY A 441 -1.24 29.43 25.43
CA GLY A 441 -1.60 28.20 24.72
C GLY A 441 -1.90 28.33 23.22
N SER A 442 -2.57 27.31 22.65
CA SER A 442 -3.03 27.28 21.26
C SER A 442 -4.43 27.90 21.15
N LYS A 443 -4.62 28.91 20.30
CA LYS A 443 -5.95 29.55 20.10
C LYS A 443 -7.00 28.58 19.57
N LEU A 444 -6.57 27.51 18.89
CA LEU A 444 -7.44 26.42 18.42
C LEU A 444 -8.11 25.66 19.58
N GLU A 445 -7.38 25.43 20.67
CA GLU A 445 -7.89 24.71 21.84
C GLU A 445 -8.97 25.51 22.56
N THR A 446 -8.70 26.80 22.79
CA THR A 446 -9.68 27.71 23.42
C THR A 446 -10.95 27.80 22.57
N TYR A 447 -10.80 27.99 21.26
CA TYR A 447 -11.92 28.00 20.31
C TYR A 447 -12.77 26.71 20.39
N ALA A 448 -12.12 25.55 20.38
CA ALA A 448 -12.83 24.26 20.43
C ALA A 448 -13.59 24.07 21.75
N ASN A 449 -13.00 24.43 22.89
CA ASN A 449 -13.64 24.30 24.20
C ASN A 449 -14.91 25.18 24.34
N GLU A 450 -14.91 26.35 23.70
CA GLU A 450 -16.07 27.26 23.71
C GLU A 450 -17.20 26.73 22.82
N MET A 451 -16.88 26.20 21.64
CA MET A 451 -17.87 25.88 20.61
C MET A 451 -18.40 24.44 20.65
N LEU A 452 -17.55 23.46 20.93
CA LEU A 452 -17.90 22.05 20.85
C LEU A 452 -18.74 21.60 22.05
N ASP A 453 -19.74 20.77 21.78
CA ASP A 453 -20.60 20.20 22.80
C ASP A 453 -20.00 18.90 23.35
N ALA A 454 -19.37 18.96 24.52
CA ALA A 454 -18.82 17.78 25.18
C ALA A 454 -19.89 16.85 25.78
N SER A 455 -21.18 17.25 25.74
CA SER A 455 -22.29 16.48 26.32
C SER A 455 -22.98 15.54 25.32
N LEU A 456 -22.46 15.44 24.09
CA LEU A 456 -23.04 14.62 23.03
C LEU A 456 -23.20 13.15 23.44
N ARG A 457 -24.34 12.58 23.07
CA ARG A 457 -24.73 11.20 23.32
C ARG A 457 -25.29 10.56 22.06
N TRP A 458 -25.53 9.25 22.10
CA TRP A 458 -26.11 8.52 20.99
C TRP A 458 -27.52 8.99 20.63
N GLU A 459 -28.28 9.54 21.58
CA GLU A 459 -29.60 10.12 21.33
C GLU A 459 -29.56 11.35 20.42
N ASP A 460 -28.43 12.06 20.36
CA ASP A 460 -28.25 13.22 19.47
C ASP A 460 -28.24 12.83 17.98
N ILE A 461 -28.02 11.54 17.67
CA ILE A 461 -28.17 11.02 16.30
C ILE A 461 -29.62 11.15 15.84
N MET A 462 -30.60 10.92 16.73
CA MET A 462 -32.02 11.11 16.39
C MET A 462 -32.34 12.58 16.09
N TRP A 463 -31.75 13.50 16.86
CA TRP A 463 -31.87 14.93 16.58
C TRP A 463 -31.26 15.28 15.22
N LEU A 464 -30.03 14.83 14.92
CA LEU A 464 -29.40 15.10 13.62
C LEU A 464 -30.25 14.53 12.48
N ARG A 465 -30.76 13.31 12.63
CA ARG A 465 -31.68 12.68 11.67
C ARG A 465 -32.99 13.48 11.48
N SER A 466 -33.48 14.13 12.53
CA SER A 466 -34.71 14.93 12.44
C SER A 466 -34.57 16.19 11.57
N ILE A 467 -33.34 16.65 11.32
CA ILE A 467 -33.06 17.89 10.57
C ILE A 467 -32.46 17.66 9.18
N THR A 468 -32.20 16.41 8.77
CA THR A 468 -31.64 16.07 7.46
C THR A 468 -32.14 14.73 6.95
N SER A 469 -32.36 14.64 5.64
CA SER A 469 -32.60 13.36 4.96
C SER A 469 -31.34 12.77 4.34
N LEU A 470 -30.19 13.45 4.43
CA LEU A 470 -28.94 12.92 3.92
C LEU A 470 -28.48 11.70 4.74
N PRO A 471 -27.77 10.77 4.10
CA PRO A 471 -27.02 9.75 4.81
C PRO A 471 -26.10 10.35 5.88
N ILE A 472 -26.06 9.75 7.07
CA ILE A 472 -25.21 10.15 8.19
C ILE A 472 -24.15 9.07 8.37
N LEU A 473 -22.87 9.43 8.21
CA LEU A 473 -21.76 8.60 8.64
C LEU A 473 -21.24 9.09 9.98
N ILE A 474 -20.93 8.17 10.89
CA ILE A 474 -20.26 8.52 12.14
C ILE A 474 -18.75 8.24 12.02
N LYS A 475 -17.94 9.26 12.33
CA LYS A 475 -16.47 9.21 12.26
C LYS A 475 -15.89 9.25 13.66
N GLY A 476 -14.96 8.35 13.95
CA GLY A 476 -14.29 8.28 15.26
C GLY A 476 -14.55 6.98 16.03
N ILE A 477 -15.14 5.98 15.39
CA ILE A 477 -15.43 4.67 16.02
C ILE A 477 -14.17 3.82 16.00
N LEU A 478 -13.81 3.26 17.15
CA LEU A 478 -12.63 2.41 17.33
C LEU A 478 -12.92 1.08 18.04
N THR A 479 -14.18 0.82 18.40
CA THR A 479 -14.58 -0.32 19.25
C THR A 479 -15.81 -1.04 18.72
N HIS A 480 -15.94 -2.32 19.04
CA HIS A 480 -17.10 -3.16 18.75
C HIS A 480 -18.39 -2.58 19.35
N GLU A 481 -18.32 -2.09 20.58
CA GLU A 481 -19.46 -1.61 21.35
C GLU A 481 -20.05 -0.35 20.70
N ASP A 482 -19.21 0.60 20.31
CA ASP A 482 -19.69 1.85 19.70
C ASP A 482 -20.09 1.64 18.23
N ALA A 483 -19.48 0.67 17.53
CA ALA A 483 -19.96 0.24 16.22
C ALA A 483 -21.37 -0.38 16.30
N THR A 484 -21.64 -1.17 17.34
CA THR A 484 -22.96 -1.74 17.60
C THR A 484 -23.98 -0.65 17.88
N LYS A 485 -23.66 0.30 18.75
CA LYS A 485 -24.53 1.46 19.04
C LYS A 485 -24.78 2.34 17.82
N ALA A 486 -23.79 2.54 16.96
CA ALA A 486 -23.95 3.29 15.72
C ALA A 486 -25.00 2.64 14.80
N VAL A 487 -24.96 1.31 14.66
CA VAL A 487 -25.97 0.54 13.92
C VAL A 487 -27.35 0.65 14.58
N GLU A 488 -27.44 0.54 15.91
CA GLU A 488 -28.70 0.68 16.66
C GLU A 488 -29.30 2.07 16.55
N ALA A 489 -28.47 3.11 16.55
CA ALA A 489 -28.86 4.50 16.31
C ALA A 489 -29.28 4.78 14.86
N GLY A 490 -29.11 3.80 13.97
CA GLY A 490 -29.54 3.86 12.58
C GLY A 490 -28.74 4.84 11.72
N VAL A 491 -27.42 4.97 11.96
CA VAL A 491 -26.53 5.70 11.02
C VAL A 491 -26.39 4.93 9.70
N ASP A 492 -25.99 5.60 8.63
CA ASP A 492 -25.86 5.03 7.28
C ASP A 492 -24.45 4.57 6.95
N GLY A 493 -23.47 4.80 7.84
CA GLY A 493 -22.10 4.36 7.67
C GLY A 493 -21.22 4.66 8.88
N ILE A 494 -20.09 3.97 8.97
CA ILE A 494 -19.07 4.18 9.99
C ILE A 494 -17.74 4.51 9.32
N ILE A 495 -16.99 5.44 9.89
CA ILE A 495 -15.58 5.69 9.56
C ILE A 495 -14.75 5.34 10.78
N VAL A 496 -14.01 4.22 10.68
CA VAL A 496 -12.99 3.82 11.65
C VAL A 496 -11.86 4.83 11.59
N SER A 497 -11.76 5.65 12.63
CA SER A 497 -10.89 6.82 12.66
C SER A 497 -10.44 7.10 14.08
N ASN A 498 -9.15 7.41 14.25
CA ASN A 498 -8.59 7.99 15.48
C ASN A 498 -8.23 9.46 15.26
N HIS A 499 -8.98 10.14 14.39
CA HIS A 499 -8.75 11.52 13.98
C HIS A 499 -7.36 11.77 13.37
N GLY A 500 -6.76 10.76 12.74
CA GLY A 500 -5.37 10.82 12.27
C GLY A 500 -4.37 10.96 13.42
N ALA A 501 -4.65 10.34 14.58
CA ALA A 501 -3.87 10.36 15.81
C ALA A 501 -3.70 11.77 16.43
N ARG A 502 -4.76 12.59 16.39
CA ARG A 502 -4.73 13.99 16.86
C ARG A 502 -5.59 14.25 18.09
N GLN A 503 -6.29 13.22 18.58
CA GLN A 503 -7.24 13.31 19.67
C GLN A 503 -6.69 12.67 20.94
N LEU A 504 -6.93 11.37 21.14
CA LEU A 504 -6.40 10.60 22.26
C LEU A 504 -5.14 9.84 21.81
N ASP A 505 -3.97 10.15 22.38
CA ASP A 505 -2.76 9.34 22.15
C ASP A 505 -2.89 8.00 22.90
N PHE A 506 -2.15 6.98 22.44
CA PHE A 506 -2.32 5.57 22.83
C PHE A 506 -3.68 4.93 22.47
N ALA A 507 -4.54 5.63 21.71
CA ALA A 507 -5.62 4.97 20.98
C ALA A 507 -5.02 3.99 19.95
N PRO A 508 -5.72 2.87 19.63
CA PRO A 508 -5.21 1.90 18.68
C PRO A 508 -5.05 2.50 17.27
N ALA A 509 -4.16 1.90 16.47
CA ALA A 509 -4.15 2.15 15.04
C ALA A 509 -5.48 1.69 14.43
N THR A 510 -6.02 2.48 13.49
CA THR A 510 -7.34 2.21 12.89
C THR A 510 -7.39 0.87 12.19
N ILE A 511 -6.32 0.47 11.49
CA ILE A 511 -6.24 -0.83 10.82
C ILE A 511 -6.26 -2.01 11.79
N SER A 512 -5.79 -1.82 13.03
CA SER A 512 -5.77 -2.88 14.06
C SER A 512 -7.13 -3.15 14.68
N VAL A 513 -8.06 -2.19 14.62
CA VAL A 513 -9.44 -2.33 15.13
C VAL A 513 -10.49 -2.42 14.02
N LEU A 514 -10.08 -2.27 12.76
CA LEU A 514 -10.99 -2.31 11.62
C LEU A 514 -11.84 -3.59 11.60
N GLU A 515 -11.18 -4.74 11.73
CA GLU A 515 -11.85 -6.04 11.63
C GLU A 515 -12.88 -6.21 12.76
N GLU A 516 -12.60 -5.75 13.97
CA GLU A 516 -13.53 -5.75 15.10
C GLU A 516 -14.81 -4.95 14.81
N VAL A 517 -14.65 -3.75 14.23
CA VAL A 517 -15.78 -2.88 13.84
C VAL A 517 -16.58 -3.51 12.70
N VAL A 518 -15.91 -4.07 11.68
CA VAL A 518 -16.58 -4.76 10.57
C VAL A 518 -17.43 -5.92 11.08
N HIS A 519 -16.92 -6.70 12.03
CA HIS A 519 -17.67 -7.80 12.67
C HIS A 519 -18.88 -7.31 13.47
N ALA A 520 -18.79 -6.17 14.16
CA ALA A 520 -19.91 -5.55 14.87
C ALA A 520 -21.04 -5.15 13.91
N VAL A 521 -20.67 -4.59 12.76
CA VAL A 521 -21.60 -4.04 11.76
C VAL A 521 -22.37 -5.11 10.99
N LYS A 522 -21.77 -6.30 10.81
CA LYS A 522 -22.38 -7.45 10.12
C LYS A 522 -22.94 -7.11 8.73
N GLY A 523 -22.22 -6.26 8.00
CA GLY A 523 -22.56 -5.86 6.63
C GLY A 523 -23.82 -4.99 6.49
N LYS A 524 -24.41 -4.49 7.58
CA LYS A 524 -25.63 -3.67 7.52
C LYS A 524 -25.41 -2.29 6.90
N ILE A 525 -24.25 -1.70 7.14
CA ILE A 525 -23.86 -0.37 6.66
C ILE A 525 -22.40 -0.35 6.20
N PRO A 526 -21.99 0.56 5.31
CA PRO A 526 -20.59 0.77 4.92
C PRO A 526 -19.68 1.03 6.13
N VAL A 527 -18.52 0.37 6.14
CA VAL A 527 -17.40 0.68 7.03
C VAL A 527 -16.25 1.23 6.20
N LEU A 528 -15.82 2.46 6.50
CA LEU A 528 -14.68 3.12 5.89
C LEU A 528 -13.54 3.23 6.90
N LEU A 529 -12.32 3.49 6.44
CA LEU A 529 -11.15 3.68 7.31
C LEU A 529 -10.36 4.92 6.94
N ASP A 530 -9.89 5.68 7.93
CA ASP A 530 -8.81 6.66 7.75
C ASP A 530 -7.65 6.42 8.72
N GLY A 531 -6.59 7.22 8.63
CA GLY A 531 -5.40 7.08 9.48
C GLY A 531 -4.38 6.10 8.90
N GLY A 532 -3.12 6.53 8.84
CA GLY A 532 -2.02 5.64 8.41
C GLY A 532 -1.84 5.44 6.89
N VAL A 533 -2.91 5.41 6.08
CA VAL A 533 -2.84 5.06 4.63
C VAL A 533 -1.88 5.96 3.84
N ARG A 534 -0.80 5.38 3.29
CA ARG A 534 0.22 6.06 2.45
C ARG A 534 0.60 5.29 1.19
N ARG A 535 0.29 4.00 1.11
CA ARG A 535 0.57 3.13 -0.03
C ARG A 535 -0.69 2.50 -0.61
N GLY A 536 -0.65 2.08 -1.88
CA GLY A 536 -1.67 1.22 -2.48
C GLY A 536 -1.85 -0.10 -1.74
N THR A 537 -0.75 -0.68 -1.22
CA THR A 537 -0.78 -1.86 -0.35
C THR A 537 -1.55 -1.62 0.95
N ASP A 538 -1.54 -0.41 1.51
CA ASP A 538 -2.36 -0.05 2.69
C ASP A 538 -3.85 -0.07 2.35
N VAL A 539 -4.21 0.47 1.17
CA VAL A 539 -5.59 0.43 0.67
C VAL A 539 -6.04 -1.03 0.51
N PHE A 540 -5.24 -1.86 -0.15
CA PHE A 540 -5.52 -3.28 -0.34
C PHE A 540 -5.75 -4.00 0.99
N LYS A 541 -4.89 -3.79 1.98
CA LYS A 541 -5.01 -4.39 3.33
C LYS A 541 -6.30 -3.97 4.03
N ALA A 542 -6.66 -2.69 3.97
CA ALA A 542 -7.91 -2.20 4.57
C ALA A 542 -9.15 -2.84 3.91
N LEU A 543 -9.16 -2.96 2.58
CA LEU A 543 -10.24 -3.62 1.84
C LEU A 543 -10.35 -5.11 2.20
N ALA A 544 -9.21 -5.81 2.26
CA ALA A 544 -9.17 -7.22 2.64
C ALA A 544 -9.68 -7.47 4.07
N LEU A 545 -9.52 -6.50 4.98
CA LEU A 545 -10.07 -6.54 6.33
C LEU A 545 -11.53 -6.07 6.44
N GLY A 546 -12.16 -5.74 5.30
CA GLY A 546 -13.60 -5.47 5.21
C GLY A 546 -14.00 -3.99 5.16
N ALA A 547 -13.06 -3.05 5.05
CA ALA A 547 -13.42 -1.68 4.68
C ALA A 547 -13.95 -1.64 3.24
N GLN A 548 -14.92 -0.78 2.95
CA GLN A 548 -15.39 -0.54 1.57
C GLN A 548 -14.60 0.53 0.83
N ALA A 549 -14.02 1.48 1.57
CA ALA A 549 -13.06 2.44 1.05
C ALA A 549 -12.23 3.06 2.17
N VAL A 550 -11.11 3.67 1.80
CA VAL A 550 -10.26 4.43 2.72
C VAL A 550 -10.34 5.93 2.45
N LEU A 551 -9.99 6.74 3.46
CA LEU A 551 -9.87 8.18 3.33
C LEU A 551 -8.43 8.63 3.61
N ILE A 552 -7.93 9.57 2.80
CA ILE A 552 -6.60 10.17 2.99
C ILE A 552 -6.70 11.65 3.38
N GLY A 553 -6.04 12.02 4.47
CA GLY A 553 -5.99 13.39 5.00
C GLY A 553 -4.67 14.09 4.68
N ARG A 554 -3.65 13.90 5.53
CA ARG A 554 -2.33 14.55 5.39
C ARG A 554 -1.70 14.43 3.98
N PRO A 555 -1.75 13.29 3.28
CA PRO A 555 -1.26 13.20 1.90
C PRO A 555 -1.80 14.29 0.96
N VAL A 556 -3.10 14.62 1.08
CA VAL A 556 -3.75 15.66 0.28
C VAL A 556 -3.19 17.03 0.61
N LEU A 557 -3.02 17.35 1.89
CA LEU A 557 -2.45 18.63 2.32
C LEU A 557 -0.99 18.79 1.89
N PHE A 558 -0.21 17.72 1.94
CA PHE A 558 1.19 17.72 1.50
C PHE A 558 1.31 17.88 -0.02
N GLY A 559 0.48 17.17 -0.78
CA GLY A 559 0.35 17.37 -2.23
C GLY A 559 -0.04 18.80 -2.57
N LEU A 560 -1.06 19.32 -1.89
CA LEU A 560 -1.56 20.69 -2.06
C LEU A 560 -0.49 21.74 -1.75
N ALA A 561 0.23 21.59 -0.65
CA ALA A 561 1.33 22.47 -0.28
C ALA A 561 2.42 22.46 -1.35
N ALA A 562 2.88 21.27 -1.76
CA ALA A 562 3.99 21.11 -2.69
C ALA A 562 3.67 21.68 -4.08
N LYS A 563 2.54 21.26 -4.69
CA LYS A 563 2.23 21.51 -6.11
C LYS A 563 0.77 21.93 -6.38
N GLY A 564 0.05 22.48 -5.39
CA GLY A 564 -1.32 22.96 -5.57
C GLY A 564 -2.30 21.83 -5.95
N GLU A 565 -3.31 22.14 -6.76
CA GLU A 565 -4.24 21.15 -7.32
C GLU A 565 -3.52 19.99 -8.01
N GLY A 566 -2.47 20.30 -8.79
CA GLY A 566 -1.67 19.30 -9.49
C GLY A 566 -1.03 18.28 -8.53
N GLY A 567 -0.55 18.72 -7.37
CA GLY A 567 0.01 17.83 -6.35
C GLY A 567 -1.03 16.92 -5.70
N VAL A 568 -2.24 17.43 -5.44
CA VAL A 568 -3.35 16.59 -4.93
C VAL A 568 -3.72 15.52 -5.95
N ARG A 569 -3.82 15.88 -7.23
CA ARG A 569 -4.09 14.93 -8.31
C ARG A 569 -3.00 13.87 -8.40
N THR A 570 -1.72 14.24 -8.33
CA THR A 570 -0.61 13.29 -8.34
C THR A 570 -0.66 12.33 -7.17
N VAL A 571 -0.97 12.80 -5.95
CA VAL A 571 -1.11 11.93 -4.77
C VAL A 571 -2.24 10.90 -4.95
N LEU A 572 -3.40 11.34 -5.46
CA LEU A 572 -4.53 10.44 -5.71
C LEU A 572 -4.20 9.41 -6.79
N GLU A 573 -3.54 9.83 -7.86
CA GLU A 573 -3.16 8.93 -8.96
C GLU A 573 -2.08 7.93 -8.54
N MET A 574 -1.08 8.34 -7.76
CA MET A 574 -0.06 7.44 -7.21
C MET A 574 -0.70 6.31 -6.40
N LEU A 575 -1.62 6.64 -5.48
CA LEU A 575 -2.29 5.64 -4.66
C LEU A 575 -3.18 4.69 -5.48
N LYS A 576 -3.79 5.18 -6.56
CA LYS A 576 -4.55 4.34 -7.49
C LYS A 576 -3.65 3.38 -8.25
N ASN A 577 -2.54 3.89 -8.80
CA ASN A 577 -1.60 3.07 -9.55
C ASN A 577 -0.96 2.01 -8.65
N GLU A 578 -0.55 2.39 -7.43
CA GLU A 578 -0.04 1.43 -6.44
C GLU A 578 -1.10 0.38 -6.04
N LEU A 579 -2.38 0.78 -5.91
CA LEU A 579 -3.47 -0.16 -5.64
C LEU A 579 -3.72 -1.11 -6.81
N GLU A 580 -3.73 -0.60 -8.05
CA GLU A 580 -3.89 -1.40 -9.27
C GLU A 580 -2.79 -2.47 -9.37
N ILE A 581 -1.53 -2.07 -9.11
CA ILE A 581 -0.40 -2.99 -9.05
C ILE A 581 -0.60 -4.02 -7.93
N SER A 582 -1.00 -3.58 -6.73
CA SER A 582 -1.27 -4.48 -5.60
C SER A 582 -2.36 -5.50 -5.91
N MET A 583 -3.42 -5.08 -6.60
CA MET A 583 -4.52 -5.94 -7.06
C MET A 583 -4.07 -6.94 -8.11
N ALA A 584 -3.33 -6.48 -9.14
CA ALA A 584 -2.81 -7.34 -10.19
C ALA A 584 -1.87 -8.41 -9.61
N LEU A 585 -0.91 -8.01 -8.77
CA LEU A 585 0.05 -8.92 -8.14
C LEU A 585 -0.59 -9.85 -7.09
N SER A 586 -1.76 -9.50 -6.59
CA SER A 586 -2.52 -10.34 -5.65
C SER A 586 -3.55 -11.25 -6.33
N GLY A 587 -3.72 -11.15 -7.66
CA GLY A 587 -4.71 -11.93 -8.40
C GLY A 587 -6.15 -11.48 -8.17
N CYS A 588 -6.38 -10.17 -8.07
CA CYS A 588 -7.68 -9.57 -7.79
C CYS A 588 -8.13 -8.63 -8.94
N PRO A 589 -8.80 -9.14 -10.00
CA PRO A 589 -9.18 -8.30 -11.14
C PRO A 589 -10.24 -7.24 -10.81
N CYS A 590 -11.00 -7.38 -9.73
CA CYS A 590 -11.86 -6.29 -9.25
C CYS A 590 -11.94 -6.23 -7.71
N ILE A 591 -12.44 -5.12 -7.17
CA ILE A 591 -12.45 -4.85 -5.71
C ILE A 591 -13.11 -5.98 -4.90
N LYS A 592 -14.16 -6.61 -5.42
CA LYS A 592 -14.87 -7.72 -4.75
C LYS A 592 -14.01 -8.99 -4.59
N ASP A 593 -12.94 -9.13 -5.38
CA ASP A 593 -12.03 -10.26 -5.30
C ASP A 593 -11.00 -10.09 -4.17
N ILE A 594 -10.87 -8.87 -3.63
CA ILE A 594 -10.05 -8.59 -2.44
C ILE A 594 -10.78 -9.12 -1.21
N THR A 595 -10.40 -10.32 -0.79
CA THR A 595 -10.99 -11.00 0.37
C THR A 595 -10.04 -11.09 1.56
N ARG A 596 -10.58 -11.41 2.74
CA ARG A 596 -9.80 -11.64 3.97
C ARG A 596 -8.69 -12.68 3.82
N SER A 597 -8.84 -13.67 2.95
CA SER A 597 -7.80 -14.69 2.70
C SER A 597 -6.56 -14.16 1.98
N HIS A 598 -6.62 -12.95 1.42
CA HIS A 598 -5.48 -12.26 0.80
C HIS A 598 -4.61 -11.54 1.82
N VAL A 599 -4.97 -11.52 3.10
CA VAL A 599 -4.11 -10.94 4.14
C VAL A 599 -3.95 -11.90 5.31
N ARG A 600 -2.79 -11.82 5.95
CA ARG A 600 -2.50 -12.45 7.23
C ARG A 600 -2.14 -11.38 8.24
N THR A 601 -2.78 -11.44 9.40
CA THR A 601 -2.51 -10.54 10.52
C THR A 601 -1.67 -11.25 11.60
N PRO A 602 -1.08 -10.52 12.55
CA PRO A 602 -0.38 -11.12 13.68
C PRO A 602 -1.28 -11.95 14.62
N TYR A 603 -2.60 -11.73 14.57
CA TYR A 603 -3.58 -12.37 15.46
C TYR A 603 -4.16 -13.67 14.87
N ASP A 604 -3.90 -13.95 13.60
CA ASP A 604 -4.40 -15.15 12.93
C ASP A 604 -3.73 -16.39 13.54
N LYS A 605 -4.48 -17.19 14.30
CA LYS A 605 -4.07 -18.53 14.73
C LYS A 605 -4.18 -19.48 13.54
N LEU A 606 -3.15 -20.27 13.29
CA LEU A 606 -3.22 -21.33 12.28
C LEU A 606 -4.31 -22.35 12.65
N PRO A 607 -5.05 -22.92 11.68
CA PRO A 607 -5.73 -24.18 11.90
C PRO A 607 -4.68 -25.20 12.36
N SER A 608 -4.90 -25.91 13.46
CA SER A 608 -3.96 -26.96 13.88
C SER A 608 -3.93 -28.04 12.80
N MET A 609 -2.80 -28.18 12.10
CA MET A 609 -2.52 -29.34 11.25
C MET A 609 -2.07 -30.51 12.13
N LEU A 610 -2.99 -31.02 12.96
CA LEU A 610 -2.88 -32.31 13.62
C LEU A 610 -3.81 -33.31 12.95
#